data_AF-A0A5U5NEE2-F1
#
_entry.id   AF-A0A5U5NEE2-F1
#
_cell.length_a   1.000
_cell.length_b   1.000
_cell.length_c   1.000
_cell.angle_alpha   90.00
_cell.angle_beta   90.00
_cell.angle_gamma   90.00
#
_symmetry.space_group_name_H-M   'P 1'
#
loop_
_entity.id
_entity.type
_entity.pdbx_description
1 polymer ?
#
loop_
_entity_poly.entity_id
_entity_poly.type
_entity_poly.pdbx_seq_one_letter_code
_entity_poly.pdbx_strand_id
1 'polypeptide(L)'
;MTIKVHTIKIAPKYLDAVIAGQKKAELRRNDRNYKVGDVLSLKEWKHGKYTGREWSAVITHVLPINEVVAGFESWVVLSINSMSLFDVAAYLYNNGGLFQLQAGAKHGR
;
A
#
# COMPACT_ATOMS: atom_id res chain seq x y z
N MET A 1 -6.95 -14.73 -7.91
CA MET A 1 -6.30 -13.46 -8.31
C MET A 1 -5.09 -13.28 -7.40
N THR A 2 -3.92 -12.92 -7.94
CA THR A 2 -2.71 -12.76 -7.12
C THR A 2 -2.73 -11.39 -6.44
N ILE A 3 -2.72 -11.37 -5.10
CA ILE A 3 -2.58 -10.13 -4.32
C ILE A 3 -1.18 -9.55 -4.55
N LYS A 4 -1.10 -8.26 -4.89
CA LYS A 4 0.18 -7.55 -5.02
C LYS A 4 0.47 -6.71 -3.78
N VAL A 5 1.74 -6.65 -3.40
CA VAL A 5 2.24 -5.76 -2.35
C VAL A 5 2.97 -4.59 -3.00
N HIS A 6 2.49 -3.37 -2.75
CA HIS A 6 3.06 -2.13 -3.27
C HIS A 6 3.81 -1.40 -2.16
N THR A 7 5.13 -1.30 -2.28
CA THR A 7 5.92 -0.48 -1.34
C THR A 7 5.81 0.99 -1.70
N ILE A 8 5.36 1.82 -0.76
CA ILE A 8 5.18 3.25 -0.96
C ILE A 8 5.72 4.07 0.21
N LYS A 9 6.23 5.27 -0.10
CA LYS A 9 6.72 6.23 0.91
C LYS A 9 5.54 6.96 1.55
N ILE A 10 5.65 7.25 2.83
CA ILE A 10 4.72 8.07 3.60
C ILE A 10 5.50 8.91 4.62
N ALA A 11 5.06 10.14 4.89
CA ALA A 11 5.70 10.99 5.91
C ALA A 11 5.24 10.58 7.33
N PRO A 12 6.04 10.83 8.39
CA PRO A 12 5.73 10.38 9.75
C PRO A 12 4.32 10.72 10.22
N LYS A 13 3.91 12.00 10.09
CA LYS A 13 2.57 12.48 10.47
C LYS A 13 1.44 11.66 9.84
N TYR A 14 1.58 11.27 8.58
CA TYR A 14 0.55 10.52 7.88
C TYR A 14 0.58 9.03 8.23
N LEU A 15 1.77 8.47 8.49
CA LEU A 15 1.89 7.10 8.97
C LEU A 15 1.24 6.97 10.36
N ASP A 16 1.52 7.91 11.27
CA ASP A 16 0.90 7.93 12.60
C ASP A 16 -0.63 8.00 12.50
N ALA A 17 -1.17 8.81 11.59
CA ALA A 17 -2.61 8.89 11.35
C ALA A 17 -3.21 7.60 10.77
N VAL A 18 -2.46 6.85 9.95
CA VAL A 18 -2.89 5.53 9.44
C VAL A 18 -2.87 4.49 10.56
N ILE A 19 -1.81 4.46 11.38
CA ILE A 19 -1.69 3.55 12.53
C ILE A 19 -2.82 3.81 13.54
N ALA A 20 -3.14 5.09 13.80
CA ALA A 20 -4.24 5.49 14.67
C ALA A 20 -5.64 5.27 14.05
N GLY A 21 -5.76 4.78 12.81
CA GLY A 21 -7.02 4.54 12.12
C GLY A 21 -7.79 5.80 11.70
N GLN A 22 -7.17 6.99 11.83
CA GLN A 22 -7.76 8.28 11.49
C GLN A 22 -7.72 8.53 9.99
N LYS A 23 -6.60 8.17 9.34
CA LYS A 23 -6.41 8.31 7.90
C LYS A 23 -6.78 6.99 7.20
N LYS A 24 -7.92 7.01 6.49
CA LYS A 24 -8.51 5.84 5.82
C LYS A 24 -8.40 5.89 4.29
N ALA A 25 -7.65 6.83 3.74
CA ALA A 25 -7.48 6.98 2.30
C ALA A 25 -6.09 7.48 1.90
N GLU A 26 -5.61 7.07 0.72
CA GLU A 26 -4.37 7.50 0.08
C GLU A 26 -4.65 8.05 -1.33
N LEU A 27 -4.18 9.27 -1.63
CA LEU A 27 -4.20 9.82 -3.00
C LEU A 27 -2.90 9.45 -3.70
N ARG A 28 -2.99 8.81 -4.87
CA ARG A 28 -1.83 8.34 -5.63
C ARG A 28 -2.03 8.47 -7.13
N ARG A 29 -0.94 8.67 -7.85
CA ARG A 29 -0.91 8.36 -9.29
C ARG A 29 -1.05 6.85 -9.47
N ASN A 30 -1.93 6.39 -10.34
CA ASN A 30 -2.21 4.98 -10.60
C ASN A 30 -1.17 4.32 -11.53
N ASP A 31 0.12 4.58 -11.28
CA ASP A 31 1.22 4.05 -12.10
C ASP A 31 1.60 2.59 -11.78
N ARG A 32 0.93 1.99 -10.80
CA ARG A 32 1.11 0.59 -10.38
C ARG A 32 -0.10 -0.28 -10.69
N ASN A 33 -1.15 0.29 -11.30
CA ASN A 33 -2.44 -0.37 -11.53
C ASN A 33 -3.00 -0.98 -10.22
N TYR A 34 -3.23 -0.12 -9.22
CA TYR A 34 -3.72 -0.52 -7.91
C TYR A 34 -5.08 -1.20 -8.00
N LYS A 35 -5.27 -2.29 -7.26
CA LYS A 35 -6.54 -3.04 -7.23
C LYS A 35 -7.04 -3.24 -5.80
N VAL A 36 -8.36 -3.42 -5.69
CA VAL A 36 -8.98 -3.89 -4.44
C VAL A 36 -8.36 -5.24 -4.05
N GLY A 37 -8.01 -5.39 -2.77
CA GLY A 37 -7.31 -6.54 -2.21
C GLY A 37 -5.78 -6.45 -2.26
N ASP A 38 -5.19 -5.52 -3.02
CA ASP A 38 -3.76 -5.27 -2.94
C ASP A 38 -3.37 -4.71 -1.57
N VAL A 39 -2.12 -4.95 -1.18
CA VAL A 39 -1.54 -4.44 0.07
C VAL A 39 -0.61 -3.27 -0.24
N LEU A 40 -0.72 -2.21 0.55
CA LEU A 40 0.26 -1.13 0.62
C LEU A 40 1.22 -1.40 1.77
N SER A 41 2.51 -1.53 1.47
CA SER A 41 3.59 -1.47 2.47
C SER A 41 4.02 -0.01 2.61
N LEU A 42 3.58 0.64 3.69
CA LEU A 42 3.78 2.05 4.00
C LEU A 42 5.12 2.22 4.72
N LYS A 43 6.13 2.74 4.02
CA LYS A 43 7.45 2.99 4.58
C LYS A 43 7.59 4.45 4.98
N GLU A 44 7.98 4.71 6.22
CA GLU A 44 8.16 6.07 6.74
C GLU A 44 9.44 6.72 6.17
N TRP A 45 9.29 7.88 5.55
CA TRP A 45 10.42 8.68 5.06
C TRP A 45 10.41 10.07 5.70
N LYS A 46 11.54 10.47 6.27
CA LYS A 46 11.78 11.80 6.87
C LYS A 46 13.07 12.39 6.32
N HIS A 47 13.01 13.63 5.82
CA HIS A 47 14.16 14.35 5.25
C HIS A 47 14.94 13.54 4.21
N GLY A 48 14.23 12.86 3.31
CA GLY A 48 14.83 12.06 2.24
C GLY A 48 15.42 10.71 2.68
N LYS A 49 15.30 10.33 3.96
CA LYS A 49 15.80 9.05 4.48
C LYS A 49 14.65 8.16 4.96
N TYR A 50 14.77 6.86 4.70
CA TYR A 50 13.92 5.86 5.31
C TYR A 50 14.26 5.76 6.81
N THR A 51 13.26 5.76 7.68
CA THR A 51 13.49 5.76 9.14
C THR A 51 13.54 4.36 9.76
N GLY A 52 13.15 3.34 8.99
CA GLY A 52 12.98 1.97 9.49
C GLY A 52 11.55 1.65 9.94
N ARG A 53 10.70 2.65 10.16
CA ARG A 53 9.28 2.42 10.50
C ARG A 53 8.49 2.04 9.26
N GLU A 54 7.70 0.98 9.39
CA GLU A 54 6.76 0.54 8.37
C GLU A 54 5.42 0.10 8.98
N TRP A 55 4.37 0.18 8.16
CA TRP A 55 3.04 -0.32 8.46
C TRP A 55 2.41 -0.85 7.18
N SER A 56 1.27 -1.52 7.29
CA SER A 56 0.58 -2.06 6.14
C SER A 56 -0.90 -1.67 6.11
N ALA A 57 -1.46 -1.63 4.91
CA ALA A 57 -2.89 -1.45 4.73
C ALA A 57 -3.39 -2.18 3.49
N VAL A 58 -4.61 -2.72 3.55
CA VAL A 58 -5.26 -3.36 2.39
C VAL A 58 -6.11 -2.31 1.67
N ILE A 59 -6.05 -2.30 0.34
CA ILE A 59 -6.91 -1.48 -0.50
C ILE A 59 -8.31 -2.10 -0.52
N THR A 60 -9.29 -1.35 -0.05
CA THR A 60 -10.70 -1.78 0.02
C THR A 60 -11.55 -1.18 -1.11
N HIS A 61 -11.13 -0.06 -1.66
CA HIS A 61 -11.78 0.59 -2.80
C HIS A 61 -10.76 1.43 -3.58
N VAL A 62 -10.97 1.58 -4.88
CA VAL A 62 -10.19 2.43 -5.78
C VAL A 62 -11.16 3.37 -6.50
N LEU A 63 -11.04 4.67 -6.25
CA LEU A 63 -11.81 5.71 -6.95
C LEU A 63 -10.91 6.42 -7.96
N PRO A 64 -11.15 6.29 -9.28
CA PRO A 64 -10.53 7.13 -10.29
C PRO A 64 -10.96 8.59 -10.12
N ILE A 65 -10.00 9.51 -10.00
CA ILE A 65 -10.30 10.91 -9.67
C ILE A 65 -10.90 11.66 -10.86
N ASN A 66 -10.62 11.23 -12.09
CA ASN A 66 -11.18 11.82 -13.30
C ASN A 66 -12.70 11.66 -13.43
N GLU A 67 -13.31 10.75 -12.68
CA GLU A 67 -14.77 10.63 -12.58
C GLU A 67 -15.38 11.78 -11.76
N VAL A 68 -14.57 12.50 -10.96
CA VAL A 68 -15.01 13.55 -10.03
C VAL A 68 -14.43 14.92 -10.41
N VAL A 69 -13.18 14.97 -10.88
CA VAL A 69 -12.45 16.20 -11.19
C VAL A 69 -11.68 16.03 -12.50
N ALA A 70 -11.95 16.89 -13.49
CA ALA A 70 -11.23 16.90 -14.77
C ALA A 70 -9.74 17.26 -14.60
N GLY A 71 -8.86 16.72 -15.46
CA GLY A 71 -7.41 16.99 -15.45
C GLY A 71 -6.58 16.09 -14.52
N PHE A 72 -7.18 15.03 -13.97
CA PHE A 72 -6.55 14.08 -13.03
C PHE A 72 -6.68 12.63 -13.49
N GLU A 73 -6.53 12.37 -14.79
CA GLU A 73 -6.78 11.08 -15.48
C GLU A 73 -5.93 9.92 -14.93
N SER A 74 -4.78 10.23 -14.36
CA SER A 74 -3.86 9.23 -13.81
C SER A 74 -3.88 9.14 -12.28
N TRP A 75 -4.83 9.77 -11.59
CA TRP A 75 -4.90 9.77 -10.13
C TRP A 75 -6.06 8.92 -9.60
N VAL A 76 -5.82 8.29 -8.46
CA VAL A 76 -6.78 7.49 -7.72
C VAL A 76 -6.75 7.84 -6.24
N VAL A 77 -7.92 7.78 -5.61
CA VAL A 77 -8.02 7.68 -4.16
C VAL A 77 -8.23 6.22 -3.78
N LEU A 78 -7.31 5.70 -2.98
CA LEU A 78 -7.33 4.35 -2.45
C LEU A 78 -7.95 4.40 -1.05
N SER A 79 -9.11 3.80 -0.85
CA SER A 79 -9.61 3.55 0.51
C SER A 79 -8.80 2.41 1.11
N ILE A 80 -8.32 2.60 2.33
CA ILE A 80 -7.38 1.68 2.97
C ILE A 80 -7.91 1.22 4.32
N ASN A 81 -7.76 -0.07 4.60
CA ASN A 81 -7.93 -0.62 5.93
C ASN A 81 -6.55 -0.85 6.56
N SER A 82 -6.26 -0.12 7.63
CA SER A 82 -4.98 -0.19 8.35
C SER A 82 -4.86 -1.53 9.07
N MET A 83 -3.72 -2.20 8.95
CA MET A 83 -3.50 -3.54 9.50
C MET A 83 -2.07 -3.65 10.04
N SER A 84 -1.90 -4.35 11.17
CA SER A 84 -0.56 -4.70 11.63
C SER A 84 0.14 -5.66 10.66
N LEU A 85 1.45 -5.83 10.79
CA LEU A 85 2.20 -6.80 9.97
C LEU A 85 1.68 -8.23 10.15
N PHE A 86 1.26 -8.60 11.36
CA PHE A 86 0.68 -9.92 11.63
C PHE A 86 -0.66 -10.11 10.91
N ASP A 87 -1.54 -9.10 10.98
CA ASP A 87 -2.85 -9.15 10.33
C ASP A 87 -2.72 -9.22 8.80
N VAL A 88 -1.74 -8.51 8.24
CA VAL A 88 -1.46 -8.60 6.80
C VAL A 88 -0.88 -9.96 6.42
N ALA A 89 -0.01 -10.55 7.24
CA ALA A 89 0.49 -11.90 6.99
C ALA A 89 -0.67 -12.93 7.00
N ALA A 90 -1.59 -12.82 7.97
CA ALA A 90 -2.80 -13.64 8.02
C ALA A 90 -3.72 -13.39 6.81
N TYR A 91 -3.92 -12.12 6.43
CA TYR A 91 -4.70 -11.74 5.25
C TYR A 91 -4.12 -12.38 3.98
N LEU A 92 -2.81 -12.25 3.75
CA LEU A 92 -2.15 -12.85 2.60
C LEU A 92 -2.26 -14.38 2.62
N TYR A 93 -2.04 -15.02 3.77
CA TYR A 93 -2.17 -16.47 3.91
C TYR A 93 -3.58 -16.96 3.55
N ASN A 94 -4.61 -16.33 4.14
CA ASN A 94 -6.01 -16.71 3.93
C ASN A 94 -6.50 -16.46 2.50
N ASN A 95 -5.85 -15.55 1.76
CA ASN A 95 -6.22 -15.21 0.39
C ASN A 95 -5.23 -15.80 -0.65
N GLY A 96 -4.42 -16.80 -0.28
CA GLY A 96 -3.57 -17.55 -1.21
C GLY A 96 -2.28 -16.85 -1.65
N GLY A 97 -1.79 -15.86 -0.89
CA GLY A 97 -0.67 -14.99 -1.21
C GLY A 97 0.74 -15.48 -0.86
N LEU A 98 0.92 -16.69 -0.30
CA LEU A 98 2.24 -17.13 0.20
C LEU A 98 3.20 -17.70 -0.87
N PHE A 99 2.85 -17.72 -2.15
CA PHE A 99 3.68 -18.38 -3.19
C PHE A 99 4.70 -17.50 -3.94
N GLN A 100 5.01 -16.26 -3.51
CA GLN A 100 5.98 -15.41 -4.24
C GLN A 100 7.10 -14.74 -3.41
N LEU A 101 7.39 -15.18 -2.18
CA LEU A 101 8.54 -14.66 -1.41
C LEU A 101 9.86 -15.44 -1.58
N GLN A 102 9.94 -16.43 -2.49
CA GLN A 102 11.19 -17.16 -2.78
C GLN A 102 11.75 -16.97 -4.20
N ALA A 103 11.26 -16.03 -5.00
CA ALA A 103 11.75 -15.80 -6.37
C ALA A 103 12.62 -14.54 -6.53
N GLY A 104 13.28 -14.06 -5.46
CA GLY A 104 14.13 -12.86 -5.49
C GLY A 104 15.56 -13.03 -4.99
N ALA A 105 15.95 -14.22 -4.53
CA ALA A 105 17.32 -14.50 -4.06
C ALA A 105 18.03 -15.46 -5.02
N LYS A 106 18.29 -15.03 -6.25
CA LYS A 106 19.29 -15.67 -7.13
C LYS A 106 20.19 -14.63 -7.78
N HIS A 107 21.44 -14.63 -7.30
CA HIS A 107 22.70 -14.46 -8.03
C HIS A 107 22.89 -13.22 -8.90
N GLY A 108 23.79 -12.34 -8.44
CA GLY A 108 24.62 -11.51 -9.30
C GLY A 108 26.01 -11.46 -8.70
N ARG A 109 26.99 -12.03 -9.41
CA ARG A 109 28.43 -11.81 -9.21
C ARG A 109 28.78 -10.36 -9.49
#